data_AF-A0A927GI50-F1
#
_entry.id   AF-A0A927GI50-F1
#
_cell.length_a   1.000
_cell.length_b   1.000
_cell.length_c   1.000
_cell.angle_alpha   90.00
_cell.angle_beta   90.00
_cell.angle_gamma   90.00
#
_symmetry.space_group_name_H-M   'P 1'
#
loop_
_entity.id
_entity.type
_entity.pdbx_description
1 polymer ?
#
loop_
_entity_poly.entity_id
_entity_poly.type
_entity_poly.pdbx_seq_one_letter_code
_entity_poly.pdbx_strand_id
1 'polypeptide(L)'
;MSDTLQSTGPDDVQLMSPLHAPIKRRSFFLYAGATTLMLAGCSKDNDNPPATNTTVDVGSGDTGVLNYAYALEQLEAAFYAQVLRSAYFTSLDPASAERQILADIALHEQIHADFFKSVLAGNAIRQLTPDFSGIDFSQRLSMGGKLGVLDAARAFEDLGVQAYNGAGRFITDPRNLVLAGKIVSVEARHASLIRDLIRPNSFMGDISAGFTPDTLGEDVIDRSVTSRTARQEKSKLPAQVLAIANTFLAADSKVSANSLVS
;
A
#
# COMPACT_ATOMS: atom_id res chain seq x y z
N MET A 1 -43.83 -29.93 -50.16
CA MET A 1 -44.85 -29.16 -49.43
C MET A 1 -44.44 -29.28 -47.96
N SER A 2 -43.66 -28.35 -47.41
CA SER A 2 -44.09 -27.06 -46.78
C SER A 2 -45.06 -27.31 -45.62
N ASP A 3 -44.93 -26.77 -44.41
CA ASP A 3 -44.08 -25.72 -43.84
C ASP A 3 -44.08 -25.83 -42.30
N THR A 4 -42.97 -25.37 -41.70
CA THR A 4 -42.82 -24.50 -40.51
C THR A 4 -43.59 -24.77 -39.20
N LEU A 5 -42.84 -24.92 -38.09
CA LEU A 5 -42.87 -24.00 -36.94
C LEU A 5 -41.53 -24.05 -36.15
N GLN A 6 -41.01 -22.87 -35.81
CA GLN A 6 -39.74 -22.58 -35.15
C GLN A 6 -39.74 -22.91 -33.65
N SER A 7 -38.60 -23.35 -33.14
CA SER A 7 -38.06 -22.93 -31.84
C SER A 7 -36.53 -22.91 -31.94
N THR A 8 -35.93 -21.77 -31.64
CA THR A 8 -34.53 -21.40 -31.91
C THR A 8 -33.59 -21.88 -30.81
N GLY A 9 -32.58 -22.68 -31.17
CA GLY A 9 -31.28 -22.77 -30.47
C GLY A 9 -30.21 -21.88 -31.16
N PRO A 10 -28.90 -22.01 -30.88
CA PRO A 10 -28.23 -22.95 -29.97
C PRO A 10 -27.26 -22.28 -28.96
N ASP A 11 -26.74 -23.12 -28.06
CA ASP A 11 -25.55 -22.92 -27.25
C ASP A 11 -24.35 -22.41 -28.08
N ASP A 12 -23.64 -21.39 -27.59
CA ASP A 12 -22.17 -21.37 -27.62
C ASP A 12 -21.57 -20.19 -26.84
N VAL A 13 -20.50 -20.50 -26.14
CA VAL A 13 -19.69 -19.67 -25.24
C VAL A 13 -18.99 -18.55 -26.03
N GLN A 14 -19.32 -17.28 -25.75
CA GLN A 14 -18.47 -16.13 -26.12
C GLN A 14 -17.68 -15.63 -24.92
N LEU A 15 -16.59 -16.34 -24.64
CA LEU A 15 -15.43 -15.82 -23.93
C LEU A 15 -14.59 -15.00 -24.93
N MET A 16 -14.02 -13.89 -24.46
CA MET A 16 -12.96 -13.08 -25.07
C MET A 16 -13.35 -12.08 -26.18
N SER A 17 -13.39 -10.81 -25.78
CA SER A 17 -12.88 -9.70 -26.60
C SER A 17 -12.18 -8.68 -25.67
N PRO A 18 -10.91 -8.37 -25.90
CA PRO A 18 -10.12 -7.53 -24.99
C PRO A 18 -10.52 -6.05 -25.14
N LEU A 19 -10.84 -5.40 -24.03
CA LEU A 19 -11.00 -3.95 -23.99
C LEU A 19 -9.62 -3.28 -23.95
N HIS A 20 -8.85 -3.40 -25.02
CA HIS A 20 -7.71 -2.51 -25.28
C HIS A 20 -8.25 -1.20 -25.86
N ALA A 21 -8.67 -0.29 -24.98
CA ALA A 21 -8.79 1.11 -25.32
C ALA A 21 -7.56 1.83 -24.77
N PRO A 22 -6.63 2.34 -25.61
CA PRO A 22 -5.52 3.13 -25.11
C PRO A 22 -6.07 4.41 -24.47
N ILE A 23 -5.89 4.54 -23.15
CA ILE A 23 -6.21 5.77 -22.43
C ILE A 23 -5.30 6.86 -22.99
N LYS A 24 -5.87 7.77 -23.78
CA LYS A 24 -5.19 8.98 -24.24
C LYS A 24 -4.84 9.80 -23.00
N ARG A 25 -3.55 9.88 -22.68
CA ARG A 25 -2.93 10.68 -21.60
C ARG A 25 -3.10 12.19 -21.81
N ARG A 26 -4.32 12.71 -21.98
CA ARG A 26 -4.60 14.15 -22.10
C ARG A 26 -6.06 14.36 -21.71
N SER A 27 -6.28 15.23 -20.74
CA SER A 27 -7.58 15.82 -20.38
C SER A 27 -8.43 15.05 -19.36
N PHE A 28 -8.13 15.28 -18.08
CA PHE A 28 -9.16 15.39 -17.04
C PHE A 28 -8.76 16.57 -16.11
N PHE A 29 -9.41 17.72 -16.35
CA PHE A 29 -9.58 18.94 -15.53
C PHE A 29 -8.45 19.32 -14.54
N LEU A 30 -7.59 20.32 -14.77
CA LEU A 30 -7.87 21.77 -14.93
C LEU A 30 -8.93 22.29 -13.95
N TYR A 31 -8.53 22.53 -12.71
CA TYR A 31 -9.13 23.54 -11.85
C TYR A 31 -8.08 24.59 -11.52
N ALA A 32 -8.28 25.78 -12.08
CA ALA A 32 -7.54 26.98 -11.77
C ALA A 32 -8.18 27.66 -10.56
N GLY A 33 -7.38 28.03 -9.57
CA GLY A 33 -7.77 28.89 -8.45
C GLY A 33 -6.52 29.58 -7.93
N ALA A 34 -6.34 30.84 -8.32
CA ALA A 34 -5.17 31.66 -8.02
C ALA A 34 -5.05 31.96 -6.51
N THR A 35 -3.86 31.80 -5.95
CA THR A 35 -3.49 32.37 -4.65
C THR A 35 -2.23 33.19 -4.76
N THR A 36 -2.40 34.44 -4.33
CA THR A 36 -1.49 35.58 -4.36
C THR A 36 -0.19 35.29 -3.61
N LEU A 37 0.93 35.58 -4.25
CA LEU A 37 2.27 35.60 -3.65
C LEU A 37 2.41 36.87 -2.79
N MET A 38 2.53 36.72 -1.48
CA MET A 38 2.92 37.81 -0.56
C MET A 38 4.26 37.45 0.08
N LEU A 39 5.29 38.24 -0.22
CA LEU A 39 6.63 38.18 0.37
C LEU A 39 6.81 39.36 1.35
N ALA A 40 7.14 39.05 2.61
CA ALA A 40 7.91 39.83 3.61
C ALA A 40 7.44 39.44 5.04
N GLY A 41 8.27 39.26 6.06
CA GLY A 41 9.70 39.51 6.22
C GLY A 41 10.26 38.81 7.48
N CYS A 42 11.59 38.76 7.57
CA CYS A 42 12.35 38.08 8.61
C CYS A 42 12.37 38.84 9.95
N SER A 43 12.44 38.08 11.06
CA SER A 43 13.31 38.40 12.20
C SER A 43 13.91 37.11 12.74
N LYS A 44 15.23 37.15 12.93
CA LYS A 44 16.07 36.11 13.52
C LYS A 44 15.74 35.95 15.00
N ASP A 45 15.48 34.72 15.43
CA ASP A 45 15.87 34.22 16.74
C ASP A 45 16.49 32.83 16.54
N ASN A 46 17.77 32.71 16.89
CA ASN A 46 18.54 31.47 16.87
C ASN A 46 18.31 30.70 18.18
N ASP A 47 17.07 30.30 18.41
CA ASP A 47 16.76 29.28 19.40
C ASP A 47 16.49 28.00 18.62
N ASN A 48 17.47 27.11 18.55
CA ASN A 48 17.25 25.76 18.05
C ASN A 48 16.35 25.09 19.10
N PRO A 49 15.03 24.90 18.85
CA PRO A 49 14.20 24.21 19.82
C PRO A 49 14.79 22.81 20.01
N PRO A 50 14.82 22.25 21.23
CA PRO A 50 15.14 20.84 21.40
C PRO A 50 14.22 20.07 20.46
N ALA A 51 14.77 19.15 19.65
CA ALA A 51 14.00 18.36 18.71
C ALA A 51 12.87 17.65 19.47
N THR A 52 11.70 18.27 19.48
CA THR A 52 10.50 17.65 19.99
C THR A 52 10.23 16.50 19.04
N ASN A 53 10.32 15.27 19.55
CA ASN A 53 9.86 14.08 18.84
C ASN A 53 8.37 14.27 18.55
N THR A 54 8.04 14.93 17.43
CA THR A 54 6.67 15.31 17.06
C THR A 54 6.01 14.16 16.33
N THR A 55 5.81 13.07 17.07
CA THR A 55 5.00 11.95 16.62
C THR A 55 3.62 12.47 16.20
N VAL A 56 3.21 12.17 14.98
CA VAL A 56 1.90 12.53 14.41
C VAL A 56 0.89 11.51 14.90
N ASP A 57 -0.12 11.94 15.66
CA ASP A 57 -1.25 11.05 15.95
C ASP A 57 -2.23 11.05 14.79
N VAL A 58 -2.68 9.87 14.37
CA VAL A 58 -3.64 9.70 13.26
C VAL A 58 -5.04 10.21 13.60
N GLY A 59 -5.35 10.41 14.89
CA GLY A 59 -6.66 10.84 15.38
C GLY A 59 -7.57 9.66 15.73
N SER A 60 -8.87 9.94 15.83
CA SER A 60 -9.89 9.01 16.32
C SER A 60 -11.05 8.80 15.34
N GLY A 61 -11.83 7.75 15.58
CA GLY A 61 -12.97 7.37 14.74
C GLY A 61 -12.57 7.07 13.29
N ASP A 62 -13.54 7.13 12.40
CA ASP A 62 -13.33 6.82 10.97
C ASP A 62 -12.29 7.74 10.32
N THR A 63 -12.27 9.04 10.62
CA THR A 63 -11.22 9.95 10.13
C THR A 63 -9.84 9.50 10.59
N GLY A 64 -9.72 9.03 11.83
CA GLY A 64 -8.48 8.45 12.36
C GLY A 64 -8.05 7.19 11.62
N VAL A 65 -9.00 6.30 11.28
CA VAL A 65 -8.71 5.10 10.47
C VAL A 65 -8.24 5.49 9.07
N LEU A 66 -8.87 6.48 8.43
CA LEU A 66 -8.49 6.97 7.11
C LEU A 66 -7.11 7.65 7.13
N ASN A 67 -6.79 8.43 8.17
CA ASN A 67 -5.46 9.01 8.36
C ASN A 67 -4.39 7.94 8.66
N TYR A 68 -4.76 6.88 9.37
CA TYR A 68 -3.89 5.72 9.57
C TYR A 68 -3.58 5.02 8.26
N ALA A 69 -4.58 4.74 7.42
CA ALA A 69 -4.36 4.21 6.08
C ALA A 69 -3.49 5.17 5.26
N TYR A 70 -3.84 6.46 5.23
CA TYR A 70 -3.06 7.48 4.51
C TYR A 70 -1.59 7.54 4.92
N ALA A 71 -1.26 7.32 6.20
CA ALA A 71 0.12 7.26 6.66
C ALA A 71 0.92 6.13 5.99
N LEU A 72 0.31 4.97 5.81
CA LEU A 72 0.92 3.79 5.18
C LEU A 72 1.06 3.99 3.67
N GLU A 73 0.00 4.45 3.02
CA GLU A 73 -0.02 4.71 1.57
C GLU A 73 0.99 5.81 1.19
N GLN A 74 1.21 6.81 2.05
CA GLN A 74 2.28 7.80 1.86
C GLN A 74 3.67 7.16 1.87
N LEU A 75 3.90 6.21 2.78
CA LEU A 75 5.17 5.53 2.93
C LEU A 75 5.44 4.62 1.74
N GLU A 76 4.43 3.89 1.27
CA GLU A 76 4.47 3.00 0.11
C GLU A 76 4.67 3.78 -1.19
N ALA A 77 3.89 4.85 -1.41
CA ALA A 77 4.08 5.74 -2.54
C ALA A 77 5.49 6.37 -2.57
N ALA A 78 6.02 6.75 -1.40
CA ALA A 78 7.39 7.27 -1.31
C ALA A 78 8.45 6.19 -1.59
N PHE A 79 8.25 4.97 -1.10
CA PHE A 79 9.12 3.83 -1.35
C PHE A 79 9.18 3.51 -2.85
N TYR A 80 8.03 3.33 -3.51
CA TYR A 80 8.01 3.02 -4.93
C TYR A 80 8.49 4.16 -5.80
N ALA A 81 8.25 5.41 -5.43
CA ALA A 81 8.86 6.55 -6.11
C ALA A 81 10.40 6.49 -6.05
N GLN A 82 10.98 5.99 -4.95
CA GLN A 82 12.42 5.75 -4.85
C GLN A 82 12.86 4.53 -5.69
N VAL A 83 12.07 3.45 -5.72
CA VAL A 83 12.31 2.28 -6.57
C VAL A 83 12.42 2.69 -8.04
N LEU A 84 11.51 3.50 -8.57
CA LEU A 84 11.53 3.91 -9.97
C LEU A 84 12.79 4.70 -10.39
N ARG A 85 13.48 5.32 -9.42
CA ARG A 85 14.73 6.08 -9.63
C ARG A 85 15.98 5.27 -9.30
N SER A 86 15.81 4.04 -8.84
CA SER A 86 16.90 3.22 -8.30
C SER A 86 17.81 2.62 -9.37
N ALA A 87 19.05 2.32 -8.99
CA ALA A 87 19.98 1.58 -9.85
C ALA A 87 19.45 0.18 -10.17
N TYR A 88 18.81 -0.47 -9.18
CA TYR A 88 18.16 -1.76 -9.39
C TYR A 88 17.14 -1.71 -10.53
N PHE A 89 16.12 -0.84 -10.40
CA PHE A 89 15.03 -0.74 -11.36
C PHE A 89 15.51 -0.33 -12.76
N THR A 90 16.45 0.62 -12.83
CA THR A 90 16.96 1.12 -14.12
C THR A 90 17.80 0.08 -14.85
N SER A 91 18.42 -0.87 -14.13
CA SER A 91 19.16 -1.99 -14.72
C SER A 91 18.29 -3.11 -15.29
N LEU A 92 17.01 -3.19 -14.90
CA LEU A 92 16.08 -4.20 -15.42
C LEU A 92 15.79 -3.96 -16.90
N ASP A 93 15.62 -5.05 -17.67
CA ASP A 93 15.15 -4.98 -19.05
C ASP A 93 13.79 -4.24 -19.10
N PRO A 94 13.64 -3.19 -19.95
CA PRO A 94 12.37 -2.49 -20.19
C PRO A 94 11.17 -3.39 -20.46
N ALA A 95 11.38 -4.55 -21.08
CA ALA A 95 10.35 -5.52 -21.42
C ALA A 95 10.14 -6.60 -20.34
N SER A 96 10.94 -6.63 -19.28
CA SER A 96 10.77 -7.62 -18.21
C SER A 96 9.44 -7.43 -17.46
N ALA A 97 8.81 -8.56 -17.09
CA ALA A 97 7.60 -8.54 -16.28
C ALA A 97 7.84 -7.85 -14.93
N GLU A 98 8.99 -8.09 -14.30
CA GLU A 98 9.34 -7.49 -13.03
C GLU A 98 9.35 -5.95 -13.08
N ARG A 99 9.95 -5.37 -14.12
CA ARG A 99 9.98 -3.92 -14.29
C ARG A 99 8.58 -3.34 -14.51
N GLN A 100 7.75 -4.01 -15.31
CA GLN A 100 6.37 -3.60 -15.56
C GLN A 100 5.53 -3.67 -14.27
N ILE A 101 5.62 -4.77 -13.53
CA ILE A 101 4.93 -4.97 -12.25
C ILE A 101 5.32 -3.87 -11.25
N LEU A 102 6.62 -3.63 -11.04
CA LEU A 102 7.07 -2.58 -10.11
C LEU A 102 6.60 -1.18 -10.54
N ALA A 103 6.50 -0.91 -11.84
CA ALA A 103 5.99 0.36 -12.34
C ALA A 103 4.48 0.51 -12.16
N ASP A 104 3.72 -0.56 -12.34
CA ASP A 104 2.27 -0.58 -12.15
C ASP A 104 1.89 -0.45 -10.66
N ILE A 105 2.62 -1.15 -9.78
CA ILE A 105 2.44 -1.00 -8.33
C ILE A 105 2.76 0.43 -7.90
N ALA A 106 3.88 1.01 -8.36
CA ALA A 106 4.21 2.40 -8.07
C ALA A 106 3.10 3.39 -8.45
N LEU A 107 2.39 3.13 -9.55
CA LEU A 107 1.25 3.95 -9.95
C LEU A 107 0.04 3.73 -9.04
N HIS A 108 -0.24 2.49 -8.61
CA HIS A 108 -1.32 2.19 -7.68
C HIS A 108 -1.11 2.85 -6.32
N GLU A 109 0.10 2.77 -5.74
CA GLU A 109 0.38 3.40 -4.44
C GLU A 109 0.25 4.91 -4.49
N GLN A 110 0.66 5.52 -5.61
CA GLN A 110 0.43 6.95 -5.81
C GLN A 110 -1.08 7.26 -5.87
N ILE A 111 -1.88 6.44 -6.57
CA ILE A 111 -3.33 6.61 -6.66
C ILE A 111 -3.99 6.46 -5.27
N HIS A 112 -3.58 5.49 -4.46
CA HIS A 112 -4.09 5.32 -3.11
C HIS A 112 -3.77 6.53 -2.22
N ALA A 113 -2.51 6.97 -2.21
CA ALA A 113 -2.08 8.14 -1.43
C ALA A 113 -2.82 9.42 -1.87
N ASP A 114 -2.96 9.66 -3.17
CA ASP A 114 -3.68 10.82 -3.70
C ASP A 114 -5.18 10.75 -3.39
N PHE A 115 -5.77 9.56 -3.45
CA PHE A 115 -7.15 9.33 -3.07
C PHE A 115 -7.41 9.70 -1.61
N PHE A 116 -6.61 9.18 -0.67
CA PHE A 116 -6.79 9.49 0.75
C PHE A 116 -6.56 10.97 1.04
N LYS A 117 -5.53 11.58 0.45
CA LYS A 117 -5.29 13.02 0.54
C LYS A 117 -6.51 13.83 0.10
N SER A 118 -7.15 13.41 -1.00
CA SER A 118 -8.37 14.05 -1.50
C SER A 118 -9.57 13.87 -0.58
N VAL A 119 -9.80 12.66 -0.06
CA VAL A 119 -10.97 12.36 0.80
C VAL A 119 -10.83 13.03 2.17
N LEU A 120 -9.62 13.05 2.72
CA LEU A 120 -9.34 13.66 4.02
C LEU A 120 -9.31 15.19 3.95
N ALA A 121 -8.92 15.77 2.82
CA ALA A 121 -8.83 17.21 2.60
C ALA A 121 -8.10 17.92 3.75
N GLY A 122 -8.73 18.90 4.41
CA GLY A 122 -8.13 19.63 5.54
C GLY A 122 -7.91 18.79 6.81
N ASN A 123 -8.46 17.58 6.88
CA ASN A 123 -8.26 16.65 7.99
C ASN A 123 -7.09 15.68 7.76
N ALA A 124 -6.44 15.74 6.60
CA ALA A 124 -5.31 14.88 6.29
C ALA A 124 -4.15 15.19 7.24
N ILE A 125 -3.53 14.15 7.79
CA ILE A 125 -2.24 14.31 8.45
C ILE A 125 -1.23 14.95 7.48
N ARG A 126 -0.25 15.65 8.04
CA ARG A 126 0.83 16.24 7.26
C ARG A 126 1.59 15.18 6.46
N GLN A 127 2.30 15.64 5.43
CA GLN A 127 3.19 14.79 4.67
C GLN A 127 4.26 14.16 5.58
N LEU A 128 4.49 12.86 5.42
CA LEU A 128 5.50 12.13 6.17
C LEU A 128 6.85 12.15 5.44
N THR A 129 7.93 12.18 6.23
CA THR A 129 9.31 12.09 5.74
C THR A 129 9.80 10.65 5.91
N PRO A 130 10.02 9.91 4.81
CA PRO A 130 10.56 8.56 4.90
C PRO A 130 12.05 8.56 5.29
N ASP A 131 12.46 7.51 5.99
CA ASP A 131 13.85 7.13 6.22
C ASP A 131 14.05 5.70 5.72
N PHE A 132 14.58 5.57 4.51
CA PHE A 132 14.86 4.26 3.89
C PHE A 132 16.33 3.86 4.03
N SER A 133 17.05 4.35 5.03
CA SER A 133 18.48 4.04 5.23
C SER A 133 18.77 2.54 5.40
N GLY A 134 17.78 1.76 5.86
CA GLY A 134 17.82 0.30 5.96
C GLY A 134 17.59 -0.47 4.65
N ILE A 135 17.31 0.22 3.55
CA ILE A 135 17.05 -0.37 2.23
C ILE A 135 18.22 -0.04 1.29
N ASP A 136 18.75 -1.05 0.59
CA ASP A 136 19.69 -0.87 -0.50
C ASP A 136 18.97 -0.93 -1.84
N PHE A 137 18.66 0.24 -2.40
CA PHE A 137 18.00 0.38 -3.70
C PHE A 137 18.87 -0.04 -4.90
N SER A 138 20.13 -0.43 -4.69
CA SER A 138 20.94 -1.05 -5.75
C SER A 138 20.74 -2.56 -5.85
N GLN A 139 20.12 -3.18 -4.84
CA GLN A 139 19.99 -4.63 -4.71
C GLN A 139 18.56 -5.10 -4.93
N ARG A 140 18.42 -6.21 -5.65
CA ARG A 140 17.14 -6.89 -5.82
C ARG A 140 16.64 -7.49 -4.51
N LEU A 141 17.53 -8.21 -3.83
CA LEU A 141 17.31 -8.91 -2.57
C LEU A 141 18.35 -8.49 -1.53
N SER A 142 18.15 -8.90 -0.30
CA SER A 142 18.91 -8.48 0.87
C SER A 142 20.38 -8.83 0.74
N MET A 143 21.23 -7.84 1.01
CA MET A 143 22.68 -8.01 0.98
C MET A 143 23.32 -7.09 2.03
N GLY A 144 24.35 -7.58 2.73
CA GLY A 144 25.11 -6.77 3.69
C GLY A 144 24.28 -6.23 4.87
N GLY A 145 23.22 -6.95 5.28
CA GLY A 145 22.37 -6.56 6.41
C GLY A 145 21.33 -5.47 6.10
N LYS A 146 21.16 -5.10 4.83
CA LYS A 146 20.07 -4.24 4.35
C LYS A 146 19.06 -5.03 3.55
N LEU A 147 17.80 -4.55 3.55
CA LEU A 147 16.77 -5.07 2.66
C LEU A 147 17.10 -4.70 1.21
N GLY A 148 16.88 -5.63 0.28
CA GLY A 148 16.80 -5.29 -1.15
C GLY A 148 15.42 -4.71 -1.49
N VAL A 149 15.26 -4.27 -2.74
CA VAL A 149 14.00 -3.69 -3.22
C VAL A 149 12.82 -4.66 -3.07
N LEU A 150 12.96 -5.92 -3.46
CA LEU A 150 11.83 -6.86 -3.36
C LEU A 150 11.53 -7.28 -1.91
N ASP A 151 12.54 -7.36 -1.04
CA ASP A 151 12.28 -7.67 0.38
C ASP A 151 11.55 -6.53 1.08
N ALA A 152 11.94 -5.29 0.77
CA ALA A 152 11.26 -4.10 1.28
C ALA A 152 9.84 -4.01 0.71
N ALA A 153 9.67 -4.20 -0.60
CA ALA A 153 8.35 -4.24 -1.23
C ALA A 153 7.45 -5.26 -0.53
N ARG A 154 7.92 -6.50 -0.35
CA ARG A 154 7.14 -7.52 0.36
C ARG A 154 6.77 -7.09 1.77
N ALA A 155 7.72 -6.49 2.51
CA ALA A 155 7.46 -6.03 3.87
C ALA A 155 6.37 -4.95 3.91
N PHE A 156 6.35 -4.04 2.93
CA PHE A 156 5.30 -3.03 2.78
C PHE A 156 3.96 -3.66 2.42
N GLU A 157 3.88 -4.40 1.32
CA GLU A 157 2.61 -4.99 0.85
C GLU A 157 1.96 -5.92 1.90
N ASP A 158 2.77 -6.77 2.55
CA ASP A 158 2.28 -7.64 3.62
C ASP A 158 1.79 -6.82 4.83
N LEU A 159 2.44 -5.69 5.13
CA LEU A 159 2.06 -4.79 6.20
C LEU A 159 0.77 -4.05 5.86
N GLY A 160 0.60 -3.58 4.63
CA GLY A 160 -0.63 -2.98 4.09
C GLY A 160 -1.83 -3.90 4.26
N VAL A 161 -1.73 -5.16 3.80
CA VAL A 161 -2.79 -6.17 4.00
C VAL A 161 -3.13 -6.36 5.48
N GLN A 162 -2.11 -6.54 6.32
CA GLN A 162 -2.31 -6.74 7.76
C GLN A 162 -2.92 -5.51 8.45
N ALA A 163 -2.61 -4.32 7.95
CA ALA A 163 -3.10 -3.05 8.45
C ALA A 163 -4.58 -2.87 8.16
N TYR A 164 -5.02 -3.08 6.93
CA TYR A 164 -6.44 -2.98 6.57
C TYR A 164 -7.29 -4.03 7.30
N ASN A 165 -6.84 -5.29 7.32
CA ASN A 165 -7.54 -6.37 8.02
C ASN A 165 -7.64 -6.10 9.53
N GLY A 166 -6.60 -5.51 10.12
CA GLY A 166 -6.57 -5.20 11.55
C GLY A 166 -7.37 -3.97 11.94
N ALA A 167 -7.34 -2.93 11.10
CA ALA A 167 -8.00 -1.65 11.37
C ALA A 167 -9.50 -1.67 11.04
N GLY A 168 -9.97 -2.59 10.19
CA GLY A 168 -11.38 -2.66 9.77
C GLY A 168 -12.39 -2.71 10.92
N ARG A 169 -12.00 -3.24 12.09
CA ARG A 169 -12.84 -3.28 13.30
C ARG A 169 -13.10 -1.92 13.95
N PHE A 170 -12.31 -0.90 13.62
CA PHE A 170 -12.45 0.47 14.14
C PHE A 170 -13.27 1.36 13.19
N ILE A 171 -13.69 0.83 12.04
CA ILE A 171 -14.53 1.53 11.07
C ILE A 171 -16.00 1.42 11.51
N THR A 172 -16.67 2.56 11.59
CA THR A 172 -18.08 2.65 11.97
C THR A 172 -18.99 3.02 10.80
N ASP A 173 -18.51 3.79 9.80
CA ASP A 173 -19.25 4.05 8.56
C ASP A 173 -19.09 2.87 7.59
N PRO A 174 -20.19 2.18 7.20
CA PRO A 174 -20.14 1.10 6.22
C PRO A 174 -19.50 1.49 4.88
N ARG A 175 -19.55 2.77 4.50
CA ARG A 175 -18.92 3.27 3.26
C ARG A 175 -17.40 3.19 3.34
N ASN A 176 -16.83 3.50 4.50
CA ASN A 176 -15.40 3.37 4.74
C ASN A 176 -14.98 1.90 4.81
N LEU A 177 -15.86 1.01 5.28
CA LEU A 177 -15.58 -0.43 5.26
C LEU A 177 -15.55 -0.98 3.84
N VAL A 178 -16.50 -0.57 2.99
CA VAL A 178 -16.50 -0.94 1.55
C VAL A 178 -15.26 -0.39 0.85
N LEU A 179 -14.84 0.83 1.18
CA LEU A 179 -13.60 1.41 0.67
C LEU A 179 -12.38 0.60 1.09
N ALA A 180 -12.22 0.32 2.38
CA ALA A 180 -11.12 -0.50 2.91
C ALA A 180 -11.08 -1.89 2.24
N GLY A 181 -12.24 -2.52 2.03
CA GLY A 181 -12.36 -3.81 1.34
C GLY A 181 -11.88 -3.77 -0.12
N LYS A 182 -12.04 -2.64 -0.82
CA LYS A 182 -11.53 -2.47 -2.19
C LYS A 182 -10.01 -2.33 -2.20
N ILE A 183 -9.45 -1.54 -1.28
CA ILE A 183 -8.01 -1.29 -1.24
C ILE A 183 -7.27 -2.55 -0.80
N VAL A 184 -7.68 -3.20 0.30
CA VAL A 184 -7.04 -4.45 0.76
C VAL A 184 -7.06 -5.57 -0.29
N SER A 185 -8.06 -5.59 -1.17
CA SER A 185 -8.09 -6.51 -2.31
C SER A 185 -7.00 -6.23 -3.34
N VAL A 186 -6.62 -4.96 -3.53
CA VAL A 186 -5.49 -4.54 -4.37
C VAL A 186 -4.17 -4.87 -3.68
N GLU A 187 -4.00 -4.48 -2.42
CA GLU A 187 -2.82 -4.78 -1.60
C GLU A 187 -2.49 -6.28 -1.61
N ALA A 188 -3.50 -7.14 -1.45
CA ALA A 188 -3.31 -8.59 -1.47
C ALA A 188 -2.79 -9.10 -2.83
N ARG A 189 -3.17 -8.47 -3.94
CA ARG A 189 -2.62 -8.81 -5.26
C ARG A 189 -1.17 -8.36 -5.38
N HIS A 190 -0.83 -7.16 -4.90
CA HIS A 190 0.54 -6.68 -4.87
C HIS A 190 1.44 -7.59 -4.05
N ALA A 191 1.04 -7.92 -2.81
CA ALA A 191 1.75 -8.86 -1.94
C ALA A 191 1.99 -10.20 -2.65
N SER A 192 0.97 -10.75 -3.31
CA SER A 192 1.09 -12.04 -4.02
C SER A 192 2.08 -11.97 -5.20
N LEU A 193 2.08 -10.87 -5.97
CA LEU A 193 2.95 -10.67 -7.11
C LEU A 193 4.40 -10.50 -6.67
N ILE A 194 4.66 -9.70 -5.62
CA ILE A 194 6.01 -9.51 -5.08
C ILE A 194 6.59 -10.84 -4.59
N ARG A 195 5.78 -11.67 -3.91
CA ARG A 195 6.20 -13.00 -3.46
C ARG A 195 6.59 -13.88 -4.65
N ASP A 196 5.78 -13.89 -5.70
CA ASP A 196 6.08 -14.66 -6.91
C ASP A 196 7.36 -14.17 -7.63
N LEU A 197 7.61 -12.85 -7.64
CA LEU A 197 8.87 -12.28 -8.13
C LEU A 197 10.08 -12.73 -7.30
N ILE A 198 9.96 -12.78 -5.96
CA ILE A 198 11.05 -13.25 -5.09
C ILE A 198 11.30 -14.74 -5.30
N ARG A 199 10.24 -15.55 -5.30
CA ARG A 199 10.28 -16.99 -5.46
C ARG A 199 9.12 -17.43 -6.35
N PRO A 200 9.40 -17.89 -7.59
CA PRO A 200 8.35 -18.35 -8.50
C PRO A 200 7.47 -19.43 -7.88
N ASN A 201 6.16 -19.35 -8.15
CA ASN A 201 5.11 -20.21 -7.61
C ASN A 201 4.91 -20.08 -6.08
N SER A 202 5.25 -18.95 -5.48
CA SER A 202 5.07 -18.71 -4.03
C SER A 202 3.95 -17.72 -3.70
N PHE A 203 3.07 -17.44 -4.65
CA PHE A 203 2.00 -16.43 -4.57
C PHE A 203 1.10 -16.51 -3.30
N MET A 204 0.96 -17.68 -2.66
CA MET A 204 0.21 -17.89 -1.41
C MET A 204 1.08 -18.33 -0.22
N GLY A 205 2.41 -18.29 -0.36
CA GLY A 205 3.33 -18.98 0.54
C GLY A 205 3.31 -20.51 0.33
N ASP A 206 4.10 -21.24 1.12
CA ASP A 206 4.15 -22.71 1.07
C ASP A 206 3.00 -23.31 1.91
N ILE A 207 1.80 -23.41 1.32
CA ILE A 207 0.65 -24.06 1.96
C ILE A 207 0.84 -25.57 2.16
N SER A 208 1.80 -26.18 1.44
CA SER A 208 2.13 -27.61 1.50
C SER A 208 2.81 -27.99 2.82
N ALA A 209 3.39 -27.03 3.53
CA ALA A 209 3.98 -27.24 4.85
C ALA A 209 2.96 -27.58 5.96
N GLY A 210 1.66 -27.64 5.65
CA GLY A 210 0.60 -27.94 6.62
C GLY A 210 0.47 -26.87 7.71
N PHE A 211 -0.11 -27.22 8.86
CA PHE A 211 -0.23 -26.32 10.02
C PHE A 211 1.07 -26.16 10.82
N THR A 212 2.24 -26.27 10.17
CA THR A 212 3.50 -25.95 10.82
C THR A 212 3.58 -24.44 11.05
N PRO A 213 4.01 -23.97 12.23
CA PRO A 213 4.15 -22.55 12.50
C PRO A 213 5.02 -21.86 11.47
N ASP A 214 4.58 -20.70 11.00
CA ASP A 214 5.35 -19.84 10.10
C ASP A 214 6.59 -19.29 10.82
N THR A 215 7.70 -19.99 10.73
CA THR A 215 8.96 -19.60 11.36
C THR A 215 9.70 -18.51 10.59
N LEU A 216 9.30 -18.25 9.34
CA LEU A 216 9.99 -17.34 8.42
C LEU A 216 9.20 -16.05 8.15
N GLY A 217 7.97 -15.91 8.68
CA GLY A 217 7.10 -14.78 8.36
C GLY A 217 6.63 -14.78 6.90
N GLU A 218 6.64 -15.95 6.26
CA GLU A 218 6.32 -16.15 4.85
C GLU A 218 4.82 -16.35 4.62
N ASP A 219 4.04 -16.66 5.64
CA ASP A 219 2.62 -16.95 5.45
C ASP A 219 1.76 -15.70 5.46
N VAL A 220 0.77 -15.71 4.59
CA VAL A 220 -0.31 -14.71 4.57
C VAL A 220 -1.41 -15.06 5.57
N ILE A 221 -1.45 -16.33 6.02
CA ILE A 221 -2.42 -16.87 6.98
C ILE A 221 -1.82 -16.94 8.38
N ASP A 222 -2.61 -16.61 9.39
CA ASP A 222 -2.30 -16.90 10.78
C ASP A 222 -2.48 -18.40 11.05
N ARG A 223 -1.38 -19.14 11.04
CA ARG A 223 -1.35 -20.58 11.32
C ARG A 223 -1.52 -20.92 12.81
N SER A 224 -1.70 -19.94 13.68
CA SER A 224 -2.04 -20.19 15.08
C SER A 224 -3.33 -21.01 15.17
N VAL A 225 -3.37 -21.91 16.17
CA VAL A 225 -4.57 -22.64 16.54
C VAL A 225 -5.27 -22.03 17.76
N THR A 226 -4.68 -20.98 18.35
CA THR A 226 -5.13 -20.38 19.61
C THR A 226 -5.40 -18.88 19.54
N SER A 227 -5.00 -18.20 18.47
CA SER A 227 -5.28 -16.77 18.30
C SER A 227 -6.74 -16.52 17.88
N ARG A 228 -7.25 -15.31 18.12
CA ARG A 228 -8.59 -14.91 17.63
C ARG A 228 -8.68 -14.83 16.10
N THR A 229 -7.53 -14.73 15.44
CA THR A 229 -7.37 -14.68 13.99
C THR A 229 -6.90 -16.02 13.43
N ALA A 230 -6.91 -17.08 14.25
CA ALA A 230 -6.49 -18.42 13.87
C ALA A 230 -7.17 -18.83 12.56
N ARG A 231 -6.37 -19.25 11.58
CA ARG A 231 -6.80 -19.71 10.25
C ARG A 231 -7.48 -18.64 9.39
N GLN A 232 -7.27 -17.36 9.70
CA GLN A 232 -7.64 -16.22 8.86
C GLN A 232 -6.38 -15.55 8.30
N GLU A 233 -6.57 -14.65 7.34
CA GLU A 233 -5.53 -13.74 6.88
C GLU A 233 -4.94 -12.97 8.07
N LYS A 234 -3.62 -12.81 8.06
CA LYS A 234 -2.94 -12.09 9.14
C LYS A 234 -3.50 -10.68 9.26
N SER A 235 -3.61 -10.22 10.49
CA SER A 235 -3.98 -8.85 10.83
C SER A 235 -3.17 -8.36 12.03
N LYS A 236 -2.90 -7.06 12.08
CA LYS A 236 -2.16 -6.43 13.18
C LYS A 236 -2.96 -5.27 13.73
N LEU A 237 -2.87 -5.03 15.04
CA LEU A 237 -3.45 -3.81 15.62
C LEU A 237 -2.70 -2.58 15.09
N PRO A 238 -3.38 -1.42 14.94
CA PRO A 238 -2.75 -0.20 14.42
C PRO A 238 -1.42 0.16 15.10
N ALA A 239 -1.32 0.01 16.43
CA ALA A 239 -0.07 0.27 17.15
C ALA A 239 1.08 -0.67 16.74
N GLN A 240 0.79 -1.94 16.44
CA GLN A 240 1.80 -2.91 15.97
C GLN A 240 2.25 -2.59 14.55
N VAL A 241 1.32 -2.17 13.69
CA VAL A 241 1.64 -1.73 12.33
C VAL A 241 2.50 -0.48 12.36
N LEU A 242 2.10 0.54 13.12
CA LEU A 242 2.83 1.79 13.20
C LEU A 242 4.21 1.59 13.85
N ALA A 243 4.39 0.64 14.75
CA ALA A 243 5.72 0.30 15.26
C ALA A 243 6.68 -0.16 14.13
N ILE A 244 6.16 -0.92 13.15
CA ILE A 244 6.92 -1.36 11.97
C ILE A 244 7.07 -0.21 10.97
N ALA A 245 5.99 0.49 10.60
CA ALA A 245 6.06 1.62 9.66
C ALA A 245 7.03 2.71 10.17
N ASN A 246 7.06 2.94 11.48
CA ASN A 246 7.98 3.86 12.12
C ASN A 246 9.45 3.46 11.96
N THR A 247 9.82 2.23 11.60
CA THR A 247 11.22 1.92 11.29
C THR A 247 11.69 2.55 9.97
N PHE A 248 10.75 2.98 9.12
CA PHE A 248 11.00 3.57 7.80
C PHE A 248 10.65 5.06 7.72
N LEU A 249 10.46 5.72 8.85
CA LEU A 249 10.13 7.14 8.94
C LEU A 249 11.25 7.90 9.65
N ALA A 250 11.46 9.17 9.30
CA ALA A 250 12.37 10.03 10.04
C ALA A 250 11.92 10.24 11.50
N ALA A 251 12.85 10.59 12.39
CA ALA A 251 12.58 10.78 13.82
C ALA A 251 11.48 11.81 14.11
N ASP A 252 11.43 12.89 13.33
CA ASP A 252 10.43 13.95 13.39
C ASP A 252 9.16 13.64 12.58
N SER A 253 9.03 12.43 12.04
CA SER A 253 7.89 12.04 11.20
C SER A 253 7.25 10.72 11.62
N LYS A 254 7.57 10.22 12.82
CA LYS A 254 6.92 9.02 13.38
C LYS A 254 5.42 9.26 13.55
N VAL A 255 4.64 8.18 13.55
CA VAL A 255 3.17 8.20 13.64
C VAL A 255 2.69 7.36 14.82
N SER A 256 1.61 7.77 15.49
CA SER A 256 0.92 7.02 16.55
C SER A 256 -0.57 6.84 16.27
N ALA A 257 -1.15 5.81 16.87
CA ALA A 257 -2.59 5.52 16.86
C ALA A 257 -3.18 5.57 18.27
N ASN A 258 -2.68 6.48 19.12
CA ASN A 258 -3.04 6.52 20.53
C ASN A 258 -4.51 6.90 20.72
N SER A 259 -5.00 7.82 19.89
CA SER A 259 -6.41 8.25 19.91
C SER A 259 -7.34 7.34 19.10
N LEU A 260 -6.80 6.37 18.36
CA LEU A 260 -7.59 5.49 17.49
C LEU A 260 -8.16 4.28 18.24
N VAL A 261 -7.40 3.78 19.21
CA VAL A 261 -7.73 2.59 19.99
C VAL A 261 -8.25 2.91 21.40
N SER A 262 -8.40 4.21 21.71
CA SER A 262 -8.88 4.72 23.00
C SER A 262 -10.39 4.61 23.16
#